data_AF-A0A3N6PZ13-F1
#
_entry.id   AF-A0A3N6PZ13-F1
#
_cell.length_a   1.000
_cell.length_b   1.000
_cell.length_c   1.000
_cell.angle_alpha   90.00
_cell.angle_beta   90.00
_cell.angle_gamma   90.00
#
_symmetry.space_group_name_H-M   'P 1'
#
loop_
_entity.id
_entity.type
_entity.pdbx_description
1 polymer ?
#
loop_
_entity_poly.entity_id
_entity_poly.type
_entity_poly.pdbx_seq_one_letter_code
_entity_poly.pdbx_strand_id
1 'polypeptide(L)'
;MISYIEAAGASGIAAYEIANKGKIARDRVAIIGEMFENMGTNRSAVVRTSDRGRKGTRYFMRKYGQPVIGEGGRLLYCRDLAI
;
A
#
# COMPACT_ATOMS: atom_id res chain seq x y z
N MET A 1 6.80 -10.36 1.90
CA MET A 1 5.92 -9.24 1.48
C MET A 1 5.43 -8.44 2.68
N ILE A 2 4.83 -9.07 3.70
CA ILE A 2 4.42 -8.37 4.95
C ILE A 2 5.55 -7.53 5.55
N SER A 3 6.76 -8.09 5.69
CA SER A 3 7.93 -7.35 6.19
C SER A 3 8.25 -6.06 5.43
N TYR A 4 8.02 -6.03 4.11
CA TYR A 4 8.20 -4.81 3.31
C TYR A 4 7.10 -3.77 3.57
N ILE A 5 5.86 -4.23 3.79
CA ILE A 5 4.72 -3.37 4.12
C ILE A 5 4.91 -2.78 5.52
N GLU A 6 5.34 -3.59 6.48
CA GLU A 6 5.66 -3.14 7.84
C GLU A 6 6.79 -2.11 7.86
N ALA A 7 7.89 -2.38 7.15
CA ALA A 7 9.04 -1.48 7.09
C ALA A 7 8.71 -0.12 6.45
N ALA A 8 7.69 -0.05 5.59
CA ALA A 8 7.28 1.18 4.93
C ALA A 8 6.41 2.10 5.80
N GLY A 9 5.92 1.60 6.94
CA GLY A 9 5.10 2.39 7.85
C GLY A 9 3.79 2.90 7.23
N ALA A 10 3.32 4.05 7.73
CA ALA A 10 2.06 4.66 7.30
C ALA A 10 2.07 5.15 5.83
N SER A 11 3.25 5.32 5.23
CA SER A 11 3.38 5.69 3.82
C SER A 11 3.03 4.54 2.86
N GLY A 12 3.04 3.31 3.36
CA GLY A 12 2.87 2.10 2.57
C GLY A 12 3.95 1.94 1.49
N ILE A 13 3.93 0.78 0.84
CA ILE A 13 4.89 0.45 -0.21
C ILE A 13 4.17 0.11 -1.51
N ALA A 14 4.67 0.61 -2.65
CA ALA A 14 4.08 0.33 -3.94
C ALA A 14 4.39 -1.09 -4.41
N ALA A 15 3.44 -1.69 -5.15
CA ALA A 15 3.58 -3.03 -5.69
C ALA A 15 4.85 -3.21 -6.54
N TYR A 16 5.24 -2.19 -7.32
CA TYR A 16 6.47 -2.24 -8.12
C TYR A 16 7.74 -2.20 -7.25
N GLU A 17 7.71 -1.55 -6.09
CA GLU A 17 8.85 -1.51 -5.16
C GLU A 17 9.05 -2.88 -4.52
N ILE A 18 7.96 -3.55 -4.14
CA ILE A 18 8.01 -4.93 -3.64
C ILE A 18 8.51 -5.88 -4.73
N ALA A 19 7.98 -5.76 -5.95
CA ALA A 19 8.43 -6.59 -7.08
C ALA A 19 9.93 -6.46 -7.32
N ASN A 20 10.45 -5.22 -7.31
CA ASN A 20 11.87 -4.94 -7.51
C ASN A 20 12.76 -5.42 -6.36
N LYS A 21 12.36 -5.16 -5.10
CA LYS A 21 13.13 -5.51 -3.90
C LYS A 21 13.09 -7.01 -3.61
N GLY A 22 11.93 -7.63 -3.74
CA GLY A 22 11.72 -9.05 -3.47
C GLY A 22 12.02 -9.96 -4.65
N LYS A 23 12.33 -9.41 -5.84
CA LYS A 23 12.46 -10.17 -7.10
C LYS A 23 11.23 -11.05 -7.39
N ILE A 24 10.06 -10.49 -7.10
CA ILE A 24 8.75 -11.14 -7.28
C ILE A 24 8.11 -10.56 -8.55
N ALA A 25 7.50 -11.40 -9.38
CA ALA A 25 6.74 -10.94 -10.54
C ALA A 25 5.57 -10.03 -10.10
N ARG A 26 5.27 -8.97 -10.86
CA ARG A 26 4.31 -7.93 -10.44
C ARG A 26 2.89 -8.45 -10.25
N ASP A 27 2.47 -9.37 -11.11
CA ASP A 27 1.22 -10.12 -11.02
C ASP A 27 1.14 -10.91 -9.71
N ARG A 28 2.22 -11.58 -9.32
CA ARG A 28 2.31 -12.30 -8.04
C ARG A 28 2.21 -11.36 -6.84
N VAL A 29 2.80 -10.17 -6.91
CA VAL A 29 2.65 -9.16 -5.85
C VAL A 29 1.20 -8.70 -5.71
N ALA A 30 0.46 -8.56 -6.82
CA ALA A 30 -0.96 -8.21 -6.80
C ALA A 30 -1.79 -9.31 -6.12
N ILE A 31 -1.61 -10.56 -6.55
CA ILE A 31 -2.32 -11.73 -5.99
C ILE A 31 -2.06 -11.86 -4.49
N ILE A 32 -0.80 -11.82 -4.06
CA ILE A 32 -0.45 -11.96 -2.64
C ILE A 32 -0.99 -10.77 -1.82
N GLY A 33 -0.99 -9.57 -2.40
CA GLY A 33 -1.54 -8.37 -1.78
C GLY A 33 -3.03 -8.49 -1.50
N GLU A 34 -3.80 -8.93 -2.49
CA GLU A 34 -5.24 -9.18 -2.38
C GLU A 34 -5.55 -10.29 -1.36
N MET A 35 -4.77 -11.38 -1.34
CA MET A 35 -4.90 -12.43 -0.32
C MET A 35 -4.76 -11.87 1.09
N PHE A 36 -3.76 -11.02 1.34
CA PHE A 36 -3.58 -10.40 2.66
C PHE A 36 -4.67 -9.39 3.01
N GLU A 37 -5.25 -8.72 2.02
CA GLU A 37 -6.34 -7.77 2.23
C GLU A 37 -7.62 -8.50 2.62
N ASN A 38 -7.92 -9.61 1.94
CA ASN A 38 -9.04 -10.50 2.25
C ASN A 38 -8.91 -11.16 3.64
N MET A 39 -7.68 -11.45 4.08
CA MET A 39 -7.39 -11.91 5.44
C MET A 39 -7.43 -10.78 6.49
N GLY A 40 -7.67 -9.54 6.07
CA GLY A 40 -7.69 -8.38 6.96
C GLY A 40 -6.32 -7.99 7.53
N THR A 41 -5.22 -8.40 6.89
CA THR A 41 -3.85 -8.11 7.38
C THR A 41 -3.36 -6.73 6.93
N ASN A 42 -3.67 -6.35 5.69
CA ASN A 42 -3.29 -5.07 5.12
C ASN A 42 -4.52 -4.37 4.51
N ARG A 43 -4.29 -3.20 3.95
CA ARG A 43 -5.21 -2.49 3.05
C ARG A 43 -4.45 -2.14 1.78
N SER A 44 -5.13 -2.04 0.65
CA SER A 44 -4.54 -1.53 -0.58
C SER A 44 -5.23 -0.25 -1.04
N ALA A 45 -4.48 0.61 -1.74
CA ALA A 45 -5.04 1.78 -2.40
C ALA A 45 -4.19 2.20 -3.60
N VAL A 46 -4.83 2.74 -4.64
CA VAL A 46 -4.15 3.25 -5.83
C VAL A 46 -3.81 4.73 -5.63
N VAL A 47 -2.58 5.02 -5.19
CA VAL A 47 -2.14 6.37 -4.78
C VAL A 47 -0.72 6.71 -5.25
N ARG A 48 -0.34 7.99 -5.14
CA ARG A 48 1.04 8.50 -5.25
C ARG A 48 1.43 9.21 -3.96
N THR A 49 2.72 9.25 -3.60
CA THR A 49 3.21 9.96 -2.40
C THR A 49 3.63 11.41 -2.65
N SER A 50 3.77 11.79 -3.92
CA SER A 50 4.11 13.14 -4.33
C SER A 50 3.40 13.47 -5.64
N ASP A 51 3.26 14.76 -5.95
CA ASP A 51 2.50 15.20 -7.13
C ASP A 51 3.16 14.75 -8.45
N ARG A 52 4.49 14.60 -8.45
CA ARG A 52 5.28 14.08 -9.57
C ARG A 52 5.45 12.55 -9.55
N GLY A 53 5.02 11.89 -8.48
CA GLY A 53 5.18 10.45 -8.29
C GLY A 53 4.22 9.64 -9.15
N ARG A 54 4.63 8.42 -9.52
CA ARG A 54 3.75 7.48 -10.23
C ARG A 54 2.60 7.04 -9.31
N LYS A 55 1.37 7.16 -9.81
CA LYS A 55 0.19 6.57 -9.18
C LYS A 55 0.22 5.04 -9.37
N GLY A 56 -0.02 4.29 -8.31
CA GLY A 56 -0.06 2.83 -8.37
C GLY A 56 -0.58 2.21 -7.08
N THR A 57 -0.85 0.91 -7.12
CA THR A 57 -1.28 0.16 -5.94
C THR A 57 -0.18 0.17 -4.89
N ARG A 58 -0.52 0.69 -3.70
CA ARG A 58 0.29 0.60 -2.49
C ARG A 58 -0.44 -0.23 -1.45
N TYR A 59 0.35 -0.92 -0.64
CA TYR A 59 -0.15 -1.71 0.48
C TYR A 59 0.26 -1.06 1.79
N PHE A 60 -0.64 -1.10 2.77
CA PHE A 60 -0.53 -0.48 4.08
C PHE A 60 -0.87 -1.52 5.15
N MET A 61 -0.11 -1.59 6.25
CA MET A 61 -0.54 -2.44 7.37
C MET A 61 -1.86 -1.93 7.93
N ARG A 62 -2.77 -2.83 8.28
CA ARG A 62 -4.09 -2.46 8.81
C ARG A 62 -4.01 -1.58 10.05
N LYS A 63 -2.98 -1.76 10.90
CA LYS A 63 -2.72 -0.96 12.11
C LYS A 63 -2.51 0.54 11.87
N TYR A 64 -2.30 0.96 10.62
CA TYR A 64 -2.17 2.38 10.28
C TYR A 64 -3.51 3.02 9.89
N GLY A 65 -4.60 2.24 9.85
CA GLY A 65 -5.92 2.72 9.45
C GLY A 65 -6.11 2.82 7.95
N GLN A 66 -7.17 3.53 7.53
CA GLN A 66 -7.55 3.70 6.14
C GLN A 66 -6.68 4.80 5.48
N PRO A 67 -6.10 4.55 4.30
CA PRO A 67 -5.40 5.60 3.56
C PRO A 67 -6.39 6.68 3.10
N VAL A 68 -6.09 7.94 3.44
CA VAL A 68 -6.82 9.12 3.02
C VAL A 68 -6.14 9.73 1.80
N ILE A 69 -6.89 9.87 0.72
CA ILE A 69 -6.39 10.22 -0.60
C ILE A 69 -6.93 11.61 -0.96
N GLY A 70 -6.03 12.56 -1.15
CA GLY A 70 -6.33 13.90 -1.61
C GLY A 70 -6.48 13.98 -3.12
N GLU A 71 -6.63 15.21 -3.59
CA GLU A 71 -6.79 15.51 -5.00
C GLU A 71 -5.64 14.94 -5.87
N GLY A 72 -5.99 14.48 -7.08
CA GLY A 72 -5.04 13.86 -7.99
C GLY A 72 -4.47 12.52 -7.49
N GLY A 73 -5.04 11.90 -6.46
CA GLY A 73 -4.65 10.58 -5.98
C GLY A 73 -3.43 10.58 -5.06
N ARG A 74 -3.12 11.71 -4.42
CA ARG A 74 -2.00 11.82 -3.47
C ARG A 74 -2.38 11.27 -2.09
N LEU A 75 -1.54 10.42 -1.51
CA LEU A 75 -1.68 9.99 -0.12
C LEU A 75 -1.45 11.20 0.80
N LEU A 76 -2.40 11.48 1.69
CA LEU A 76 -2.28 12.54 2.69
C LEU A 76 -1.78 11.97 4.02
N TYR A 77 -2.49 10.96 4.54
CA TYR A 77 -2.19 10.25 5.78
C TYR A 77 -3.01 8.95 5.84
N CYS A 78 -2.80 8.14 6.86
CA CYS A 78 -3.68 7.02 7.20
C CYS A 78 -4.38 7.32 8.53
N ARG A 79 -5.67 6.96 8.64
CA ARG A 79 -6.50 7.24 9.83
C ARG A 79 -7.39 6.05 10.14
N ASP A 80 -7.44 5.64 11.41
CA ASP A 80 -8.45 4.68 11.86
C ASP A 80 -9.84 5.33 11.82
N LEU A 81 -10.77 4.65 11.13
CA LEU A 81 -12.17 5.06 11.01
C LEU A 81 -13.04 4.52 12.16
N ALA A 82 -12.42 3.97 13.22
CA ALA A 82 -13.15 3.64 14.44
C ALA A 82 -13.48 4.95 15.17
N ILE A 83 -14.68 5.47 14.90
CA ILE A 83 -15.39 6.42 15.76
C ILE A 83 -16.34 5.58 16.61
#